data_AF-A0AAE2BNK8-F1
#
_entry.id   AF-A0AAE2BNK8-F1
#
_cell.length_a   1.000
_cell.length_b   1.000
_cell.length_c   1.000
_cell.angle_alpha   90.00
_cell.angle_beta   90.00
_cell.angle_gamma   90.00
#
_symmetry.space_group_name_H-M   'P 1'
#
loop_
_entity.id
_entity.type
_entity.pdbx_description
1 polymer ?
#
loop_
_entity_poly.entity_id
_entity_poly.type
_entity_poly.pdbx_seq_one_letter_code
_entity_poly.pdbx_strand_id
1 'polypeptide(L)'
;MPLPYLFIFSLLAAATSDALGLATPGSTKNIIGAGVTPAFDAQFPGVNGLGVSIAHVDLAVGGVVPLHSHPAATELVLVIEGTLTLGFISSFENKVFVNTLNRGDIMVLPQGLLHFGINSGNTTALAFASFSSQNPDVQITAFALFKNDFPTELVAKTTFLDAEQIKKLKGLLGGTN
;
A
#
# COMPACT_ATOMS: atom_id res chain seq x y z
N MET A 1 -38.90 -13.80 19.17
CA MET A 1 -38.40 -12.58 18.51
C MET A 1 -37.17 -12.94 17.69
N PRO A 2 -37.22 -12.94 16.36
CA PRO A 2 -36.03 -13.14 15.54
C PRO A 2 -35.24 -11.82 15.45
N LEU A 3 -33.91 -11.91 15.48
CA LEU A 3 -32.97 -10.79 15.40
C LEU A 3 -33.08 -10.06 14.05
N PRO A 4 -33.16 -8.71 14.01
CA PRO A 4 -33.34 -7.94 12.78
C PRO A 4 -32.05 -7.70 11.97
N TYR A 5 -30.92 -8.35 12.29
CA TYR A 5 -29.61 -8.02 11.70
C TYR A 5 -29.24 -8.78 10.41
N LEU A 6 -30.00 -9.82 10.02
CA LEU A 6 -29.61 -10.66 8.89
C LEU A 6 -29.99 -10.11 7.51
N PHE A 7 -30.84 -9.09 7.43
CA PHE A 7 -31.47 -8.66 6.17
C PHE A 7 -30.75 -7.52 5.41
N ILE A 8 -29.64 -6.98 5.91
CA ILE A 8 -28.84 -5.94 5.21
C ILE A 8 -27.58 -6.54 4.53
N PHE A 9 -27.30 -7.84 4.71
CA PHE A 9 -26.07 -8.46 4.21
C PHE A 9 -26.12 -8.99 2.76
N SER A 10 -27.29 -9.16 2.13
CA SER A 10 -27.35 -9.94 0.88
C SER A 10 -27.05 -9.17 -0.41
N LEU A 11 -27.23 -7.85 -0.46
CA LEU A 11 -27.04 -7.09 -1.71
C LEU A 11 -25.65 -6.42 -1.84
N LEU A 12 -24.89 -6.34 -0.75
CA LEU A 12 -23.57 -5.67 -0.71
C LEU A 12 -22.39 -6.61 -0.45
N ALA A 13 -22.63 -7.88 -0.08
CA ALA A 13 -21.56 -8.82 0.27
C ALA A 13 -20.79 -9.39 -0.94
N ALA A 14 -21.28 -9.19 -2.17
CA ALA A 14 -20.62 -9.64 -3.38
C ALA A 14 -20.62 -8.52 -4.42
N ALA A 15 -19.46 -8.27 -5.02
CA ALA A 15 -19.31 -7.44 -6.20
C ALA A 15 -18.47 -8.22 -7.22
N THR A 16 -18.67 -7.98 -8.51
CA THR A 16 -17.80 -8.55 -9.53
C THR A 16 -16.43 -7.86 -9.45
N SER A 17 -15.37 -8.59 -9.74
CA SER A 17 -14.03 -8.03 -9.87
C SER A 17 -13.98 -6.90 -10.92
N ASP A 18 -14.83 -6.97 -11.94
CA ASP A 18 -14.97 -5.90 -12.95
C ASP A 18 -15.57 -4.61 -12.36
N ALA A 19 -16.58 -4.73 -11.47
CA ALA A 19 -17.20 -3.57 -10.82
C ALA A 19 -16.25 -2.87 -9.84
N LEU A 20 -15.35 -3.64 -9.21
CA LEU A 20 -14.32 -3.11 -8.31
C LEU A 20 -13.01 -2.72 -9.03
N GLY A 21 -12.88 -3.05 -10.32
CA GLY A 21 -11.63 -2.88 -11.08
C GLY A 21 -10.52 -3.88 -10.73
N LEU A 22 -10.77 -4.86 -9.86
CA LEU A 22 -9.81 -5.91 -9.46
C LEU A 22 -9.54 -6.95 -10.56
N ALA A 23 -10.28 -6.92 -11.67
CA ALA A 23 -10.02 -7.77 -12.83
C ALA A 23 -9.08 -7.12 -13.85
N THR A 24 -8.84 -5.82 -13.72
CA THR A 24 -8.18 -5.02 -14.74
C THR A 24 -6.88 -4.44 -14.20
N PRO A 25 -5.75 -4.56 -14.92
CA PRO A 25 -4.50 -3.96 -14.49
C PRO A 25 -4.62 -2.44 -14.27
N GLY A 26 -4.14 -1.98 -13.12
CA GLY A 26 -4.00 -0.56 -12.81
C GLY A 26 -2.95 0.12 -13.70
N SER A 27 -3.12 1.42 -13.93
CA SER A 27 -2.15 2.17 -14.74
C SER A 27 -0.81 2.34 -14.02
N THR A 28 0.26 1.82 -14.63
CA THR A 28 1.65 1.98 -14.17
C THR A 28 2.38 3.17 -14.80
N LYS A 29 1.67 4.01 -15.57
CA LYS A 29 2.24 5.19 -16.26
C LYS A 29 2.37 6.39 -15.30
N ASN A 30 3.23 6.26 -14.30
CA ASN A 30 3.50 7.30 -13.29
C ASN A 30 4.94 7.16 -12.74
N ILE A 31 5.36 8.10 -11.90
CA ILE A 31 6.75 8.19 -11.42
C ILE A 31 7.21 6.99 -10.59
N ILE A 32 6.27 6.23 -10.01
CA ILE A 32 6.59 5.03 -9.21
C ILE A 32 6.42 3.74 -10.01
N GLY A 33 5.85 3.79 -11.22
CA GLY A 33 5.67 2.60 -12.04
C GLY A 33 4.67 1.59 -11.49
N ALA A 34 3.73 2.01 -10.63
CA ALA A 34 2.79 1.12 -9.95
C ALA A 34 1.33 1.59 -10.11
N GLY A 35 0.41 0.64 -10.24
CA GLY A 35 -1.03 0.83 -10.18
C GLY A 35 -1.60 0.08 -8.99
N VAL A 36 -2.37 0.75 -8.14
CA VAL A 36 -3.03 0.15 -6.97
C VAL A 36 -4.52 0.40 -7.09
N THR A 37 -5.31 -0.67 -7.13
CA THR A 37 -6.77 -0.62 -7.18
C THR A 37 -7.32 -1.14 -5.84
N PRO A 38 -7.75 -0.26 -4.93
CA PRO A 38 -8.27 -0.67 -3.62
C PRO A 38 -9.73 -1.13 -3.72
N ALA A 39 -10.07 -2.15 -2.94
CA ALA A 39 -11.42 -2.56 -2.59
C ALA A 39 -11.59 -2.47 -1.07
N PHE A 40 -11.45 -1.26 -0.54
CA PHE A 40 -11.69 -0.92 0.87
C PHE A 40 -13.16 -0.56 1.07
N ASP A 41 -13.57 -0.21 2.29
CA ASP A 41 -14.97 0.14 2.60
C ASP A 41 -15.58 1.24 1.71
N ALA A 42 -14.79 2.19 1.23
CA ALA A 42 -15.24 3.23 0.30
C ALA A 42 -15.56 2.71 -1.11
N GLN A 43 -14.80 1.74 -1.63
CA GLN A 43 -14.99 1.16 -2.97
C GLN A 43 -15.88 -0.09 -2.93
N PHE A 44 -15.80 -0.85 -1.84
CA PHE A 44 -16.55 -2.06 -1.61
C PHE A 44 -17.20 -2.02 -0.21
N PRO A 45 -18.38 -1.38 -0.07
CA PRO A 45 -19.04 -1.25 1.22
C PRO A 45 -19.41 -2.59 1.88
N GLY A 46 -19.37 -3.69 1.13
CA GLY A 46 -19.55 -5.06 1.64
C GLY A 46 -18.55 -5.46 2.73
N VAL A 47 -17.38 -4.83 2.81
CA VAL A 47 -16.41 -5.08 3.89
C VAL A 47 -16.62 -4.23 5.14
N ASN A 48 -17.58 -3.30 5.14
CA ASN A 48 -17.82 -2.42 6.29
C ASN A 48 -18.24 -3.23 7.52
N GLY A 49 -17.53 -3.05 8.63
CA GLY A 49 -17.69 -3.77 9.89
C GLY A 49 -17.04 -5.16 9.93
N LEU A 50 -16.43 -5.64 8.84
CA LEU A 50 -15.93 -7.02 8.75
C LEU A 50 -14.43 -7.16 9.05
N GLY A 51 -13.70 -6.05 9.14
CA GLY A 51 -12.27 -6.06 9.50
C GLY A 51 -11.37 -6.68 8.43
N VAL A 52 -11.78 -6.67 7.16
CA VAL A 52 -11.00 -7.20 6.04
C VAL A 52 -11.11 -6.30 4.82
N SER A 53 -10.08 -6.24 3.99
CA SER A 53 -10.16 -5.62 2.67
C SER A 53 -9.07 -6.17 1.75
N ILE A 54 -9.07 -5.75 0.48
CA ILE A 54 -8.10 -6.21 -0.52
C ILE A 54 -7.75 -5.09 -1.49
N ALA A 55 -6.56 -5.15 -2.09
CA ALA A 55 -6.15 -4.33 -3.22
C ALA A 55 -5.46 -5.19 -4.29
N HIS A 56 -5.72 -4.85 -5.55
CA HIS A 56 -4.96 -5.34 -6.72
C HIS A 56 -3.78 -4.40 -6.93
N VAL A 57 -2.57 -4.97 -7.04
CA VAL A 57 -1.33 -4.22 -7.25
C VAL A 57 -0.62 -4.67 -8.52
N ASP A 58 -0.43 -3.75 -9.47
CA ASP A 58 0.39 -3.95 -10.67
C ASP A 58 1.66 -3.11 -10.59
N LEU A 59 2.80 -3.70 -10.93
CA LEU A 59 4.07 -2.99 -11.02
C LEU A 59 4.73 -3.24 -12.38
N ALA A 60 5.05 -2.17 -13.10
CA ALA A 60 5.94 -2.26 -14.26
C ALA A 60 7.33 -2.75 -13.84
N VAL A 61 8.18 -3.14 -14.80
CA VAL A 61 9.57 -3.53 -14.51
C VAL A 61 10.28 -2.40 -13.78
N GLY A 62 10.86 -2.69 -12.61
CA GLY A 62 11.49 -1.69 -11.74
C GLY A 62 10.51 -0.76 -11.00
N GLY A 63 9.19 -0.94 -11.18
CA GLY A 63 8.16 -0.21 -10.45
C GLY A 63 8.22 -0.49 -8.94
N VAL A 64 7.74 0.46 -8.16
CA VAL A 64 7.81 0.43 -6.70
C VAL A 64 6.48 0.79 -6.06
N VAL A 65 6.14 0.11 -4.96
CA VAL A 65 5.32 0.67 -3.90
C VAL A 65 6.31 1.25 -2.87
N PRO A 66 6.45 2.60 -2.79
CA PRO A 66 7.46 3.25 -1.96
C PRO A 66 7.35 2.87 -0.49
N LEU A 67 8.37 3.19 0.31
CA LEU A 67 8.32 2.96 1.75
C LEU A 67 7.08 3.61 2.37
N HIS A 68 6.26 2.79 3.02
CA HIS A 68 4.97 3.20 3.61
C HIS A 68 4.58 2.31 4.79
N SER A 69 3.53 2.69 5.50
CA SER A 69 2.89 1.85 6.52
C SER A 69 1.38 1.87 6.42
N HIS A 70 0.77 0.85 7.01
CA HIS A 70 -0.67 0.70 7.23
C HIS A 70 -0.95 0.76 8.73
N PRO A 71 -1.32 1.94 9.29
CA PRO A 71 -1.56 2.09 10.73
C PRO A 71 -2.71 1.20 11.25
N ALA A 72 -3.71 0.94 10.42
CA ALA A 72 -4.93 0.23 10.83
C ALA A 72 -4.94 -1.27 10.50
N ALA A 73 -3.93 -1.80 9.79
CA ALA A 73 -3.96 -3.21 9.36
C ALA A 73 -2.59 -3.87 9.23
N THR A 74 -2.56 -5.17 9.48
CA THR A 74 -1.55 -6.08 8.90
C THR A 74 -1.91 -6.32 7.44
N GLU A 75 -0.90 -6.44 6.58
CA GLU A 75 -1.05 -6.77 5.16
C GLU A 75 -0.50 -8.18 4.88
N LEU A 76 -1.21 -8.94 4.06
CA LEU A 76 -0.78 -10.20 3.48
C LEU A 76 -0.72 -10.05 1.97
N VAL A 77 0.47 -10.17 1.39
CA VAL A 77 0.68 -10.10 -0.06
C VAL A 77 0.77 -11.50 -0.64
N LEU A 78 0.04 -11.76 -1.72
CA LEU A 78 0.16 -12.94 -2.57
C LEU A 78 0.58 -12.52 -3.98
N VAL A 79 1.71 -13.04 -4.47
CA VAL A 79 2.17 -12.78 -5.84
C VAL A 79 1.42 -13.70 -6.81
N ILE A 80 0.77 -13.12 -7.81
CA ILE A 80 0.05 -13.85 -8.85
C ILE A 80 0.88 -13.97 -10.12
N GLU A 81 1.63 -12.93 -10.51
CA GLU A 81 2.50 -12.92 -11.69
C GLU A 81 3.78 -12.14 -11.44
N GLY A 82 4.85 -12.52 -12.15
CA GLY A 82 6.15 -11.85 -12.06
C GLY A 82 6.93 -12.18 -10.78
N THR A 83 7.81 -11.25 -10.40
CA THR A 83 8.72 -11.37 -9.27
C THR A 83 8.75 -10.06 -8.50
N LEU A 84 8.51 -10.12 -7.18
CA LEU A 84 8.54 -8.96 -6.29
C LEU A 84 9.61 -9.13 -5.22
N THR A 85 10.42 -8.10 -5.01
CA THR A 85 11.18 -7.95 -3.78
C THR A 85 10.33 -7.16 -2.79
N LEU A 86 9.90 -7.81 -1.71
CA LEU A 86 9.17 -7.19 -0.60
C LEU A 86 10.07 -7.11 0.63
N GLY A 87 9.89 -6.08 1.45
CA GLY A 87 10.58 -5.99 2.71
C GLY A 87 9.93 -5.05 3.71
N PHE A 88 10.23 -5.27 4.99
CA PHE A 88 9.79 -4.41 6.09
C PHE A 88 10.92 -4.16 7.10
N ILE A 89 10.76 -3.11 7.90
CA ILE A 89 11.71 -2.68 8.92
C ILE A 89 11.13 -2.99 10.29
N SER A 90 11.82 -3.77 11.13
CA SER A 90 11.35 -4.06 12.48
C SER A 90 11.47 -2.84 13.40
N SER A 91 10.50 -2.64 14.27
CA SER A 91 10.52 -1.55 15.26
C SER A 91 11.49 -1.78 16.43
N PHE A 92 11.89 -3.02 16.70
CA PHE A 92 12.77 -3.34 17.83
C PHE A 92 14.25 -3.05 17.53
N GLU A 93 14.74 -3.41 16.34
CA GLU A 93 16.16 -3.30 15.97
C GLU A 93 16.40 -2.41 14.75
N ASN A 94 15.36 -1.85 14.13
CA ASN A 94 15.42 -1.27 12.78
C ASN A 94 16.01 -2.25 11.74
N LYS A 95 15.86 -3.56 11.99
CA LYS A 95 16.36 -4.60 11.10
C LYS A 95 15.48 -4.69 9.88
N VAL A 96 16.09 -4.66 8.70
CA VAL A 96 15.38 -4.81 7.43
C VAL A 96 15.28 -6.30 7.09
N PHE A 97 14.06 -6.77 6.88
CA PHE A 97 13.75 -8.10 6.35
C PHE A 97 13.38 -7.95 4.89
N VAL A 98 14.04 -8.67 3.99
CA VAL A 98 13.83 -8.58 2.54
C VAL A 98 13.76 -9.97 1.95
N ASN A 99 12.75 -10.22 1.11
CA ASN A 99 12.61 -11.46 0.36
C ASN A 99 12.24 -11.16 -1.09
N THR A 100 12.72 -12.00 -2.00
CA THR A 100 12.27 -12.03 -3.39
C THR A 100 11.25 -13.15 -3.53
N LEU A 101 10.03 -12.78 -3.91
CA LEU A 101 8.85 -13.61 -4.03
C LEU A 101 8.50 -13.80 -5.50
N ASN A 102 8.08 -15.01 -5.86
CA ASN A 102 7.61 -15.38 -7.19
C ASN A 102 6.13 -15.76 -7.14
N ARG A 103 5.52 -16.04 -8.29
CA ARG A 103 4.13 -16.53 -8.38
C ARG A 103 3.85 -17.63 -7.35
N GLY A 104 2.82 -17.41 -6.53
CA GLY A 104 2.36 -18.32 -5.48
C GLY A 104 2.96 -18.07 -4.10
N ASP A 105 4.06 -17.31 -4.02
CA ASP A 105 4.66 -16.95 -2.74
C ASP A 105 3.84 -15.87 -2.02
N ILE A 106 3.89 -15.93 -0.68
CA ILE A 106 3.20 -14.98 0.20
C ILE A 106 4.16 -14.34 1.19
N MET A 107 3.84 -13.12 1.63
CA MET A 107 4.55 -12.47 2.74
C MET A 107 3.60 -11.63 3.57
N VAL A 108 3.78 -11.68 4.89
CA VAL A 108 3.04 -10.85 5.86
C VAL A 108 3.88 -9.61 6.19
N LEU A 109 3.23 -8.45 6.16
CA LEU A 109 3.79 -7.16 6.54
C LEU A 109 3.07 -6.70 7.82
N PRO A 110 3.75 -6.68 8.98
CA PRO A 110 3.07 -6.41 10.25
C PRO A 110 2.49 -4.99 10.32
N GLN A 111 1.35 -4.87 11.02
CA GLN A 111 0.64 -3.60 11.19
C GLN A 111 1.55 -2.47 11.66
N GLY A 112 1.44 -1.32 10.99
CA GLY A 112 2.15 -0.09 11.32
C GLY A 112 3.65 -0.08 11.01
N LEU A 113 4.27 -1.21 10.62
CA LEU A 113 5.68 -1.22 10.26
C LEU A 113 5.91 -0.66 8.86
N LEU A 114 7.01 0.06 8.69
CA LEU A 114 7.44 0.55 7.39
C LEU A 114 7.84 -0.61 6.50
N HIS A 115 7.28 -0.67 5.30
CA HIS A 115 7.54 -1.70 4.31
C HIS A 115 7.48 -1.14 2.88
N PHE A 116 7.96 -1.93 1.93
CA PHE A 116 8.05 -1.55 0.52
C PHE A 116 7.91 -2.77 -0.37
N GLY A 117 7.59 -2.52 -1.64
CA GLY A 117 7.61 -3.54 -2.69
C GLY A 117 8.23 -3.03 -3.97
N ILE A 118 9.02 -3.86 -4.63
CA ILE A 118 9.70 -3.53 -5.89
C ILE A 118 9.49 -4.69 -6.85
N ASN A 119 9.12 -4.40 -8.09
CA ASN A 119 9.22 -5.39 -9.15
C ASN A 119 10.69 -5.52 -9.59
N SER A 120 11.33 -6.57 -9.08
CA SER A 120 12.73 -6.92 -9.36
C SER A 120 12.88 -7.93 -10.51
N GLY A 121 11.77 -8.32 -11.14
CA GLY A 121 11.75 -9.18 -12.31
C GLY A 121 11.94 -8.44 -13.63
N ASN A 122 11.86 -9.20 -14.73
CA ASN A 122 12.02 -8.69 -16.09
C ASN A 122 10.68 -8.51 -16.84
N THR A 123 9.56 -8.76 -16.17
CA THR A 123 8.20 -8.59 -16.69
C THR A 123 7.38 -7.76 -15.71
N THR A 124 6.22 -7.27 -16.12
CA THR A 124 5.21 -6.74 -15.18
C THR A 124 4.91 -7.77 -14.10
N ALA A 125 4.67 -7.30 -12.88
CA ALA A 125 4.28 -8.12 -11.74
C ALA A 125 2.88 -7.74 -11.27
N LEU A 126 2.15 -8.76 -10.81
CA LEU A 126 0.80 -8.66 -10.28
C LEU A 126 0.77 -9.33 -8.90
N ALA A 127 0.22 -8.64 -7.90
CA ALA A 127 -0.06 -9.19 -6.59
C ALA A 127 -1.41 -8.73 -6.06
N PHE A 128 -1.95 -9.49 -5.10
CA PHE A 128 -3.04 -9.04 -4.25
C PHE A 128 -2.54 -8.80 -2.83
N ALA A 129 -2.87 -7.64 -2.29
CA ALA A 129 -2.63 -7.28 -0.90
C ALA A 129 -3.96 -7.37 -0.13
N SER A 130 -4.04 -8.26 0.85
CA SER A 130 -5.20 -8.39 1.74
C SER A 130 -4.88 -7.80 3.11
N PHE A 131 -5.85 -7.12 3.72
CA PHE A 131 -5.63 -6.37 4.95
C PHE A 131 -6.54 -6.83 6.07
N SER A 132 -6.03 -6.80 7.31
CA SER A 132 -6.80 -7.08 8.54
C SER A 132 -7.65 -5.88 9.03
N SER A 133 -8.13 -5.06 8.09
CA SER A 133 -9.07 -3.96 8.32
C SER A 133 -9.88 -3.71 7.05
N GLN A 134 -11.11 -3.24 7.20
CA GLN A 134 -11.93 -2.74 6.08
C GLN A 134 -11.32 -1.52 5.40
N ASN A 135 -10.49 -0.77 6.13
CA ASN A 135 -9.73 0.36 5.65
C ASN A 135 -8.36 0.33 6.37
N PRO A 136 -7.28 -0.02 5.66
CA PRO A 136 -5.96 -0.18 6.27
C PRO A 136 -5.27 1.15 6.59
N ASP A 137 -5.82 2.28 6.13
CA ASP A 137 -5.12 3.57 5.95
C ASP A 137 -3.83 3.40 5.13
N VAL A 138 -3.19 4.48 4.71
CA VAL A 138 -1.85 4.38 4.09
C VAL A 138 -1.05 5.65 4.36
N GLN A 139 0.18 5.48 4.84
CA GLN A 139 1.10 6.59 5.04
C GLN A 139 2.40 6.34 4.30
N ILE A 140 2.54 6.98 3.13
CA ILE A 140 3.79 6.96 2.35
C ILE A 140 4.80 7.86 3.04
N THR A 141 5.95 7.31 3.45
CA THR A 141 6.96 8.02 4.25
C THR A 141 7.46 9.29 3.55
N ALA A 142 7.73 9.21 2.25
CA ALA A 142 8.17 10.36 1.47
C ALA A 142 7.11 11.47 1.41
N PHE A 143 5.82 11.12 1.38
CA PHE A 143 4.75 12.13 1.36
C PHE A 143 4.56 12.76 2.73
N ALA A 144 4.65 11.95 3.80
CA ALA A 144 4.60 12.44 5.18
C ALA A 144 5.74 13.41 5.51
N LEU A 145 6.90 13.29 4.85
CA LEU A 145 8.04 14.20 5.05
C LEU A 145 8.04 15.38 4.07
N PHE A 146 7.59 15.19 2.83
CA PHE A 146 7.89 16.14 1.74
C PHE A 146 6.70 16.52 0.84
N LYS A 147 5.51 15.92 0.99
CA LYS A 147 4.31 16.25 0.18
C LYS A 147 3.22 16.85 1.06
N ASN A 148 3.59 17.87 1.82
CA ASN A 148 2.74 18.58 2.75
C ASN A 148 3.40 19.93 3.10
N ASP A 149 2.90 20.59 4.14
CA ASP A 149 3.36 21.84 4.72
C ASP A 149 4.31 21.66 5.92
N PHE A 150 4.90 20.47 6.13
CA PHE A 150 5.78 20.19 7.27
C PHE A 150 7.03 21.10 7.21
N PRO A 151 7.23 22.09 8.10
CA PRO A 151 8.26 23.12 7.90
C PRO A 151 9.66 22.55 7.70
N THR A 152 10.38 23.06 6.70
CA THR A 152 11.69 22.52 6.30
C THR A 152 12.70 22.49 7.43
N GLU A 153 12.68 23.48 8.32
CA GLU A 153 13.56 23.49 9.50
C GLU A 153 13.24 22.36 10.49
N LEU A 154 11.98 21.97 10.62
CA LEU A 154 11.59 20.85 11.48
C LEU A 154 11.95 19.52 10.85
N VAL A 155 11.75 19.35 9.53
CA VAL A 155 12.22 18.17 8.80
C VAL A 155 13.73 18.00 8.93
N ALA A 156 14.50 19.09 8.79
CA ALA A 156 15.96 19.05 8.96
C ALA A 156 16.35 18.59 10.37
N LYS A 157 15.67 19.10 11.41
CA LYS A 157 15.91 18.73 12.81
C LYS A 157 15.57 17.27 13.13
N THR A 158 14.65 16.65 12.39
CA THR A 158 14.15 15.29 12.69
C THR A 158 14.67 14.19 11.76
N THR A 159 15.29 14.54 10.63
CA THR A 159 15.73 13.57 9.61
C THR A 159 17.22 13.60 9.30
N PHE A 160 17.96 14.60 9.81
CA PHE A 160 19.37 14.87 9.51
C PHE A 160 19.67 15.24 8.04
N LEU A 161 18.64 15.49 7.23
CA LEU A 161 18.79 16.02 5.88
C LEU A 161 19.05 17.53 5.93
N ASP A 162 19.82 18.03 4.98
CA ASP A 162 20.00 19.47 4.83
C ASP A 162 18.78 20.14 4.15
N ALA A 163 18.67 21.45 4.29
CA ALA A 163 17.54 22.21 3.77
C ALA A 163 17.44 22.19 2.24
N GLU A 164 18.55 22.01 1.52
CA GLU A 164 18.56 21.96 0.05
C GLU A 164 17.95 20.64 -0.43
N GLN A 165 18.37 19.51 0.16
CA GLN A 165 17.81 18.19 -0.09
C GLN A 165 16.29 18.16 0.17
N ILE A 166 15.85 18.73 1.29
CA ILE A 166 14.43 18.78 1.68
C ILE A 166 13.63 19.61 0.67
N LYS A 167 14.11 20.81 0.33
CA LYS A 167 13.43 21.69 -0.65
C LYS A 167 13.36 21.03 -2.03
N LYS A 168 14.39 20.30 -2.44
CA LYS A 168 14.39 19.52 -3.69
C LYS A 168 13.32 18.44 -3.68
N LEU A 169 13.22 17.65 -2.60
CA LEU A 169 12.21 16.61 -2.46
C LEU A 169 10.79 17.18 -2.40
N LYS A 170 10.59 18.30 -1.69
CA LYS A 170 9.31 19.02 -1.68
C LYS A 170 8.92 19.53 -3.05
N GLY A 171 9.84 20.17 -3.77
CA GLY A 171 9.61 20.64 -5.13
C GLY A 171 9.24 19.51 -6.10
N LEU A 172 9.88 18.34 -5.96
CA LEU A 172 9.56 17.15 -6.76
C LEU A 172 8.17 16.57 -6.44
N LEU A 173 7.80 16.53 -5.17
CA LEU A 173 6.59 15.85 -4.71
C LEU A 173 5.36 16.77 -4.59
N GLY A 174 5.56 18.09 -4.66
CA GLY A 174 4.51 19.11 -4.54
C GLY A 174 4.26 19.61 -3.11
N GLY A 175 5.24 19.49 -2.21
CA GLY A 175 5.16 20.05 -0.86
C GLY A 175 5.49 21.54 -0.79
N THR A 176 5.14 22.16 0.33
CA THR A 176 5.36 23.58 0.63
C THR A 176 6.20 23.75 1.91
N ASN A 177 6.63 24.98 2.20
CA ASN A 177 7.39 25.32 3.40
C ASN A 177 6.51 25.86 4.51
#